data_AF-A0A7Y0JFZ5-F1
#
_entry.id   AF-A0A7Y0JFZ5-F1
#
_cell.length_a   1.000
_cell.length_b   1.000
_cell.length_c   1.000
_cell.angle_alpha   90.00
_cell.angle_beta   90.00
_cell.angle_gamma   90.00
#
_symmetry.space_group_name_H-M   'P 1'
#
loop_
_entity.id
_entity.type
_entity.pdbx_description
1 polymer ?
#
loop_
_entity_poly.entity_id
_entity_poly.type
_entity_poly.pdbx_seq_one_letter_code
_entity_poly.pdbx_strand_id
1 'polypeptide(L)'
;MSSSLRRGALAAAAIAFSIASLAACGAGNDAQTLEVKPDNAAVTVGTIKVQNAVVITQPGTQTKGPAVISATIFNNDDHAQTLDAIRVDGGGNAQLTPAQGKGNGKLTVPAGGSLIIGGKGNASAALPSPGGNVADGNAQKITFTFSKTGDVSLRAFVVPAESYFDKWGPSNMPAAPGASPSASASKSASTGAAGQPKTDESSSGAPDDSESGSSTASGSPAAPSDSASQSVAGH
;
A
#
# COMPACT_ATOMS: atom_id res chain seq x y z
N MET A 1 67.83 -34.85 13.17
CA MET A 1 66.79 -33.85 13.52
C MET A 1 65.45 -34.56 13.59
N SER A 2 64.75 -34.48 14.73
CA SER A 2 63.59 -35.33 15.02
C SER A 2 62.41 -35.13 14.06
N SER A 3 61.83 -36.23 13.57
CA SER A 3 60.67 -36.21 12.67
C SER A 3 59.38 -35.70 13.33
N SER A 4 59.30 -35.74 14.67
CA SER A 4 58.19 -35.22 15.47
C SER A 4 57.97 -33.72 15.29
N LEU A 5 59.03 -32.89 15.34
CA LEU A 5 58.90 -31.44 15.12
C LEU A 5 58.42 -31.12 13.70
N ARG A 6 58.91 -31.87 12.70
CA ARG A 6 58.50 -31.69 11.29
C ARG A 6 57.03 -32.05 11.08
N ARG A 7 56.54 -33.11 11.73
CA ARG A 7 55.12 -33.51 11.67
C ARG A 7 54.20 -32.54 12.43
N GLY A 8 54.62 -32.05 13.61
CA GLY A 8 53.87 -31.06 14.37
C GLY A 8 53.69 -29.73 13.63
N ALA A 9 54.75 -29.23 12.99
CA ALA A 9 54.68 -28.00 12.20
C ALA A 9 53.70 -28.10 11.00
N LEU A 10 53.68 -29.25 10.31
CA LEU A 10 52.75 -29.50 9.20
C LEU A 10 51.28 -29.56 9.66
N ALA A 11 51.00 -30.19 10.80
CA ALA A 11 49.66 -30.22 11.38
C ALA A 11 49.17 -28.83 11.80
N ALA A 12 50.04 -28.03 12.45
CA ALA A 12 49.73 -26.66 12.82
C ALA A 12 49.46 -25.76 11.59
N ALA A 13 50.26 -25.89 10.53
CA ALA A 13 50.07 -25.15 9.29
C ALA A 13 48.73 -25.49 8.61
N ALA A 14 48.33 -26.77 8.57
CA ALA A 14 47.05 -27.19 8.01
C ALA A 14 45.84 -26.60 8.76
N ILE A 15 45.89 -26.57 10.09
CA ILE A 15 44.84 -25.98 10.93
C ILE A 15 44.79 -24.45 10.74
N ALA A 16 45.94 -23.77 10.78
CA ALA A 16 46.00 -22.32 10.61
C ALA A 16 45.50 -21.86 9.23
N PHE A 17 45.88 -22.56 8.16
CA PHE A 17 45.39 -22.29 6.81
C PHE A 17 43.88 -22.52 6.68
N SER A 18 43.36 -23.59 7.30
CA SER A 18 41.92 -23.88 7.29
C SER A 18 41.10 -22.77 7.98
N ILE A 19 41.57 -22.23 9.10
CA ILE A 19 40.91 -21.12 9.81
C ILE A 19 40.94 -19.84 8.97
N ALA A 20 42.06 -19.52 8.34
CA ALA A 20 42.19 -18.37 7.46
C ALA A 20 41.25 -18.45 6.24
N SER A 21 41.15 -19.62 5.60
CA SER A 21 40.21 -19.85 4.48
C SER A 21 38.74 -19.73 4.91
N LEU A 22 38.40 -20.16 6.13
CA LEU A 22 37.02 -20.08 6.64
C LEU A 22 36.63 -18.63 7.00
N ALA A 23 37.57 -17.86 7.56
CA ALA A 23 37.37 -16.44 7.86
C ALA A 23 37.23 -15.56 6.58
N ALA A 24 37.84 -15.96 5.46
CA ALA A 24 37.81 -15.21 4.21
C ALA A 24 36.43 -15.14 3.52
N CYS A 25 35.52 -16.07 3.82
CA CYS A 25 34.11 -16.00 3.40
C CYS A 25 33.19 -15.34 4.44
N GLY A 26 33.74 -14.89 5.57
CA GLY A 26 33.00 -14.09 6.53
C GLY A 26 32.72 -12.70 5.96
N ALA A 27 31.46 -12.42 5.64
CA ALA A 27 31.00 -11.06 5.36
C ALA A 27 31.33 -10.19 6.58
N GLY A 28 32.36 -9.35 6.46
CA GLY A 28 32.93 -8.60 7.57
C GLY A 28 32.04 -7.44 8.03
N ASN A 29 32.58 -6.61 8.92
CA ASN A 29 31.87 -5.44 9.44
C ASN A 29 31.55 -4.37 8.36
N ASP A 30 32.20 -4.48 7.19
CA ASP A 30 32.05 -3.61 6.02
C ASP A 30 31.50 -4.39 4.81
N ALA A 31 30.64 -5.38 5.05
CA ALA A 31 30.01 -6.14 3.99
C ALA A 31 29.08 -5.25 3.13
N GLN A 32 29.16 -5.39 1.80
CA GLN A 32 28.30 -4.67 0.84
C GLN A 32 26.80 -4.88 1.10
N THR A 33 26.40 -5.97 1.76
CA THR A 33 25.01 -6.23 2.17
C THR A 33 24.51 -5.28 3.28
N LEU A 34 25.40 -4.64 4.03
CA LEU A 34 25.06 -3.62 5.04
C LEU A 34 24.78 -2.24 4.42
N GLU A 35 25.21 -2.02 3.17
CA GLU A 35 24.98 -0.78 2.43
C GLU A 35 23.61 -0.76 1.71
N VAL A 36 22.95 -1.92 1.62
CA VAL A 36 21.59 -2.06 1.09
C VAL A 36 20.61 -1.35 2.03
N LYS A 37 20.00 -0.27 1.53
CA LYS A 37 19.03 0.54 2.28
C LYS A 37 17.60 0.12 1.92
N PRO A 38 16.62 0.30 2.83
CA PRO A 38 15.21 0.18 2.49
C PRO A 38 14.81 1.16 1.39
N ASP A 39 13.93 0.75 0.49
CA ASP A 39 13.45 1.57 -0.64
C ASP A 39 12.77 2.87 -0.17
N ASN A 40 12.06 2.80 0.95
CA ASN A 40 11.38 3.92 1.58
C ASN A 40 12.18 4.49 2.76
N ALA A 41 12.05 5.80 2.96
CA ALA A 41 12.88 6.56 3.87
C ALA A 41 12.88 6.01 5.32
N ALA A 42 14.07 5.98 5.91
CA ALA A 42 14.32 5.56 7.28
C ALA A 42 15.33 6.46 7.98
N VAL A 43 15.18 6.64 9.30
CA VAL A 43 16.11 7.40 10.14
C VAL A 43 16.09 6.84 11.57
N THR A 44 17.22 6.91 12.26
CA THR A 44 17.35 6.63 13.70
C THR A 44 17.88 7.88 14.40
N VAL A 45 17.23 8.32 15.47
CA VAL A 45 17.67 9.43 16.33
C VAL A 45 17.51 8.98 17.77
N GLY A 46 18.64 8.83 18.48
CA GLY A 46 18.66 8.20 19.80
C GLY A 46 18.05 6.79 19.75
N THR A 47 17.06 6.53 20.60
CA THR A 47 16.35 5.25 20.70
C THR A 47 15.21 5.09 19.68
N ILE A 48 14.74 6.16 19.03
CA ILE A 48 13.64 6.11 18.07
C ILE A 48 14.16 5.84 16.67
N LYS A 49 13.54 4.88 15.98
CA LYS A 49 13.79 4.56 14.58
C LYS A 49 12.48 4.65 13.80
N VAL A 50 12.42 5.52 12.80
CA VAL A 50 11.31 5.62 11.84
C VAL A 50 11.72 4.89 10.57
N GLN A 51 10.86 4.01 10.04
CA GLN A 51 11.10 3.28 8.78
C GLN A 51 9.85 3.30 7.90
N ASN A 52 10.05 3.10 6.60
CA ASN A 52 8.98 3.00 5.61
C ASN A 52 8.06 4.24 5.58
N ALA A 53 8.64 5.44 5.77
CA ALA A 53 7.88 6.68 5.77
C ALA A 53 7.55 7.13 4.34
N VAL A 54 6.27 7.26 4.03
CA VAL A 54 5.73 7.78 2.76
C VAL A 54 4.54 8.71 3.00
N VAL A 55 4.36 9.70 2.13
CA VAL A 55 3.12 10.49 2.04
C VAL A 55 2.31 9.93 0.87
N ILE A 56 1.07 9.54 1.13
CA ILE A 56 0.19 8.93 0.13
C ILE A 56 -0.92 9.94 -0.20
N THR A 57 -0.91 10.43 -1.43
CA THR A 57 -1.89 11.39 -1.99
C THR A 57 -3.13 10.65 -2.51
N GLN A 58 -4.07 11.38 -3.11
CA GLN A 58 -5.16 10.79 -3.87
C GLN A 58 -4.64 10.02 -5.09
N PRO A 59 -5.39 9.04 -5.63
CA PRO A 59 -5.05 8.46 -6.93
C PRO A 59 -5.19 9.51 -8.04
N GLY A 60 -4.40 9.38 -9.11
CA GLY A 60 -4.32 10.31 -10.23
C GLY A 60 -3.32 11.45 -10.02
N THR A 61 -2.46 11.66 -11.03
CA THR A 61 -1.25 12.50 -11.01
C THR A 61 -1.44 14.01 -10.78
N GLN A 62 -2.68 14.49 -10.62
CA GLN A 62 -3.01 15.90 -10.32
C GLN A 62 -4.16 16.05 -9.31
N THR A 63 -4.55 14.98 -8.62
CA THR A 63 -5.77 14.97 -7.81
C THR A 63 -5.57 15.73 -6.50
N LYS A 64 -6.07 16.97 -6.46
CA LYS A 64 -6.16 17.75 -5.22
C LYS A 64 -7.07 17.05 -4.23
N GLY A 65 -6.61 16.86 -2.99
CA GLY A 65 -7.40 16.24 -1.93
C GLY A 65 -6.58 16.02 -0.67
N PRO A 66 -7.15 15.38 0.36
CA PRO A 66 -6.39 14.99 1.53
C PRO A 66 -5.31 13.98 1.16
N ALA A 67 -4.23 13.97 1.92
CA ALA A 67 -3.18 12.96 1.88
C ALA A 67 -3.06 12.27 3.25
N VAL A 68 -2.39 11.12 3.32
CA VAL A 68 -2.11 10.41 4.58
C VAL A 68 -0.63 10.08 4.69
N ILE A 69 -0.11 9.98 5.91
CA ILE A 69 1.25 9.47 6.15
C ILE A 69 1.15 7.99 6.53
N SER A 70 1.99 7.16 5.92
CA SER A 70 2.26 5.78 6.36
C SER A 70 3.70 5.71 6.88
N ALA A 71 3.90 5.07 8.02
CA ALA A 71 5.21 4.87 8.65
C ALA A 71 5.17 3.80 9.74
N THR A 72 6.29 3.11 9.95
CA THR A 72 6.50 2.26 11.12
C THR A 72 7.53 2.90 12.04
N ILE A 73 7.14 3.13 13.29
CA ILE A 73 7.98 3.75 14.32
C ILE A 73 8.36 2.67 15.33
N PHE A 74 9.64 2.54 15.61
CA PHE A 74 10.20 1.64 16.63
C PHE A 74 10.81 2.46 17.76
N ASN A 75 10.64 1.99 18.98
CA ASN A 75 11.23 2.57 20.18
C ASN A 75 12.10 1.53 20.86
N ASN A 76 13.42 1.70 20.77
CA ASN A 76 14.41 0.81 21.36
C ASN A 76 14.76 1.20 22.82
N ASP A 77 14.00 2.13 23.40
CA ASP A 77 14.09 2.58 24.79
C ASP A 77 13.37 1.61 25.74
N ASP A 78 13.76 1.59 27.02
CA ASP A 78 13.09 0.82 28.08
C ASP A 78 11.81 1.51 28.61
N HIS A 79 11.57 2.73 28.16
CA HIS A 79 10.39 3.53 28.45
C HIS A 79 9.56 3.82 27.19
N ALA A 80 8.22 3.79 27.33
CA ALA A 80 7.33 4.23 26.27
C ALA A 80 7.43 5.74 26.00
N GLN A 81 7.14 6.15 24.76
CA GLN A 81 7.09 7.55 24.33
C GLN A 81 5.79 7.86 23.60
N THR A 82 5.27 9.08 23.72
CA THR A 82 4.15 9.52 22.86
C THR A 82 4.68 10.20 21.60
N LEU A 83 4.00 9.92 20.49
CA LEU A 83 4.08 10.69 19.25
C LEU A 83 3.06 11.82 19.35
N ASP A 84 3.54 13.03 19.58
CA ASP A 84 2.68 14.18 19.89
C ASP A 84 2.30 14.97 18.62
N ALA A 85 3.15 14.95 17.57
CA ALA A 85 2.85 15.57 16.28
C ALA A 85 3.55 14.86 15.10
N ILE A 86 2.95 14.99 13.91
CA ILE A 86 3.62 14.77 12.62
C ILE A 86 3.39 16.03 11.78
N ARG A 87 4.47 16.63 11.27
CA ARG A 87 4.44 17.78 10.35
C ARG A 87 5.07 17.42 9.02
N VAL A 88 4.45 17.84 7.92
CA VAL A 88 5.02 17.77 6.57
C VAL A 88 5.32 19.18 6.08
N ASP A 89 6.54 19.42 5.63
CA ASP A 89 6.96 20.71 5.10
C ASP A 89 6.15 21.04 3.83
N GLY A 90 5.51 22.23 3.81
CA GLY A 90 4.54 22.62 2.78
C GLY A 90 3.18 21.88 2.84
N GLY A 91 3.04 20.84 3.67
CA GLY A 91 1.80 20.08 3.88
C GLY A 91 1.03 20.45 5.16
N GLY A 92 1.71 20.98 6.17
CA GLY A 92 1.12 21.34 7.47
C GLY A 92 1.20 20.21 8.51
N ASN A 93 0.40 20.30 9.56
CA ASN A 93 0.32 19.30 10.62
C ASN A 93 -0.70 18.22 10.27
N ALA A 94 -0.36 16.95 10.48
CA ALA A 94 -1.29 15.84 10.30
C ALA A 94 -2.25 15.72 11.49
N GLN A 95 -3.51 15.41 11.20
CA GLN A 95 -4.49 15.00 12.20
C GLN A 95 -4.21 13.54 12.59
N LEU A 96 -3.88 13.34 13.86
CA LEU A 96 -3.49 12.04 14.41
C LEU A 96 -4.71 11.36 15.04
N THR A 97 -5.02 10.14 14.61
CA THR A 97 -6.11 9.32 15.19
C THR A 97 -5.55 7.98 15.70
N PRO A 98 -5.87 7.55 16.94
CA PRO A 98 -5.53 6.23 17.43
C PRO A 98 -6.14 5.09 16.60
N ALA A 99 -5.53 3.91 16.73
CA ALA A 99 -6.07 2.68 16.17
C ALA A 99 -7.49 2.38 16.70
N GLN A 100 -8.30 1.69 15.90
CA GLN A 100 -9.68 1.35 16.26
C GLN A 100 -9.72 0.57 17.60
N GLY A 101 -10.64 0.95 18.49
CA GLY A 101 -10.75 0.36 19.83
C GLY A 101 -9.75 0.89 20.88
N LYS A 102 -8.82 1.80 20.54
CA LYS A 102 -7.94 2.47 21.51
C LYS A 102 -8.52 3.76 22.13
N GLY A 103 -9.71 4.19 21.69
CA GLY A 103 -10.36 5.42 22.14
C GLY A 103 -9.60 6.69 21.77
N ASN A 104 -9.92 7.82 22.40
CA ASN A 104 -9.28 9.12 22.15
C ASN A 104 -7.93 9.27 22.90
N GLY A 105 -7.14 8.19 22.95
CA GLY A 105 -5.84 8.17 23.63
C GLY A 105 -4.74 8.92 22.87
N LYS A 106 -3.62 9.19 23.54
CA LYS A 106 -2.39 9.60 22.85
C LYS A 106 -1.84 8.44 22.02
N LEU A 107 -1.15 8.76 20.93
CA LEU A 107 -0.38 7.77 20.17
C LEU A 107 0.89 7.43 20.93
N THR A 108 0.97 6.23 21.49
CA THR A 108 2.12 5.77 22.28
C THR A 108 2.88 4.69 21.52
N VAL A 109 4.20 4.86 21.41
CA VAL A 109 5.14 3.82 21.00
C VAL A 109 5.61 3.09 22.27
N PRO A 110 5.33 1.78 22.43
CA PRO A 110 5.71 1.04 23.64
C PRO A 110 7.23 0.98 23.84
N ALA A 111 7.68 0.72 25.08
CA ALA A 111 9.07 0.35 25.36
C ALA A 111 9.45 -0.94 24.61
N GLY A 112 10.63 -0.98 23.98
CA GLY A 112 11.08 -2.10 23.14
C GLY A 112 10.13 -2.48 22.00
N GLY A 113 9.21 -1.59 21.61
CA GLY A 113 8.05 -1.91 20.77
C GLY A 113 7.92 -1.02 19.55
N SER A 114 6.77 -1.10 18.88
CA SER A 114 6.48 -0.34 17.68
C SER A 114 5.07 0.24 17.64
N LEU A 115 4.91 1.26 16.79
CA LEU A 115 3.65 1.89 16.42
C LEU A 115 3.60 1.96 14.89
N ILE A 116 2.52 1.45 14.31
CA ILE A 116 2.26 1.53 12.86
C ILE A 116 1.25 2.65 12.62
N ILE A 117 1.61 3.56 11.72
CA ILE A 117 0.77 4.64 11.19
C ILE A 117 0.40 4.27 9.75
N GLY A 118 -0.88 4.39 9.39
CA GLY A 118 -1.39 4.11 8.05
C GLY A 118 -1.93 2.69 7.88
N GLY A 119 -2.89 2.53 6.97
CA GLY A 119 -3.55 1.25 6.68
C GLY A 119 -4.68 0.85 7.63
N LYS A 120 -5.45 -0.15 7.21
CA LYS A 120 -6.68 -0.59 7.88
C LYS A 120 -6.40 -1.09 9.31
N GLY A 121 -7.12 -0.52 10.29
CA GLY A 121 -7.07 -0.92 11.70
C GLY A 121 -5.94 -0.28 12.51
N ASN A 122 -4.95 0.34 11.86
CA ASN A 122 -3.85 1.04 12.51
C ASN A 122 -4.24 2.46 12.94
N ALA A 123 -3.31 3.15 13.60
CA ALA A 123 -3.42 4.60 13.79
C ALA A 123 -3.34 5.33 12.43
N SER A 124 -3.98 6.49 12.32
CA SER A 124 -3.94 7.31 11.10
C SER A 124 -3.29 8.67 11.34
N ALA A 125 -2.69 9.20 10.28
CA ALA A 125 -2.14 10.55 10.23
C ALA A 125 -2.59 11.19 8.91
N ALA A 126 -3.60 12.06 8.97
CA ALA A 126 -4.25 12.63 7.79
C ALA A 126 -3.93 14.12 7.62
N LEU A 127 -3.44 14.50 6.44
CA LEU A 127 -3.31 15.88 5.99
C LEU A 127 -4.62 16.25 5.26
N PRO A 128 -5.51 17.07 5.82
CA PRO A 128 -6.82 17.34 5.20
C PRO A 128 -6.71 18.21 3.94
N SER A 129 -5.72 19.08 3.89
CA SER A 129 -5.46 20.00 2.78
C SER A 129 -3.95 20.21 2.64
N PRO A 130 -3.20 19.23 2.10
CA PRO A 130 -1.79 19.39 1.82
C PRO A 130 -1.59 20.50 0.78
N GLY A 131 -0.61 21.38 1.00
CA GLY A 131 -0.24 22.41 0.03
C GLY A 131 0.40 21.80 -1.22
N GLY A 132 0.34 22.51 -2.36
CA GLY A 132 0.78 22.00 -3.67
C GLY A 132 2.26 21.61 -3.80
N ASN A 133 3.08 21.84 -2.76
CA ASN A 133 4.45 21.32 -2.68
C ASN A 133 4.50 19.83 -2.30
N VAL A 134 3.41 19.27 -1.76
CA VAL A 134 3.23 17.84 -1.52
C VAL A 134 2.63 17.24 -2.80
N ALA A 135 3.50 17.00 -3.78
CA ALA A 135 3.15 16.51 -5.10
C ALA A 135 3.89 15.19 -5.41
N ASP A 136 3.26 14.31 -6.18
CA ASP A 136 3.75 12.97 -6.48
C ASP A 136 5.16 12.97 -7.09
N GLY A 137 5.99 12.02 -6.70
CA GLY A 137 7.40 11.93 -7.09
C GLY A 137 8.34 12.88 -6.33
N ASN A 138 7.82 13.83 -5.53
CA ASN A 138 8.64 14.65 -4.66
C ASN A 138 9.12 13.87 -3.40
N ALA A 139 10.20 14.33 -2.79
CA ALA A 139 10.70 13.84 -1.50
C ALA A 139 10.53 14.93 -0.43
N GLN A 140 9.41 14.91 0.29
CA GLN A 140 9.08 15.93 1.29
C GLN A 140 9.65 15.66 2.66
N LYS A 141 10.07 16.73 3.36
CA LYS A 141 10.53 16.61 4.75
C LYS A 141 9.32 16.37 5.66
N ILE A 142 9.38 15.28 6.42
CA ILE A 142 8.46 14.98 7.52
C ILE A 142 9.23 15.09 8.83
N THR A 143 8.62 15.72 9.83
CA THR A 143 9.10 15.76 11.22
C THR A 143 8.10 15.05 12.11
N PHE A 144 8.57 14.06 12.87
CA PHE A 144 7.82 13.35 13.89
C PHE A 144 8.30 13.85 15.26
N THR A 145 7.40 14.40 16.07
CA THR A 145 7.74 14.98 17.39
C THR A 145 7.37 14.00 18.49
N PHE A 146 8.36 13.57 19.26
CA PHE A 146 8.22 12.60 20.36
C PHE A 146 8.44 13.24 21.73
N SER A 147 7.69 12.77 22.73
CA SER A 147 7.68 13.31 24.09
C SER A 147 9.03 13.31 24.83
N LYS A 148 9.98 12.44 24.44
CA LYS A 148 11.34 12.41 25.03
C LYS A 148 12.43 12.65 24.00
N THR A 149 12.40 11.94 22.86
CA THR A 149 13.42 12.07 21.81
C THR A 149 13.34 13.41 21.07
N GLY A 150 12.21 14.12 21.14
CA GLY A 150 12.01 15.37 20.41
C GLY A 150 11.77 15.12 18.93
N ASP A 151 12.29 16.02 18.08
CA ASP A 151 12.02 16.01 16.64
C ASP A 151 12.92 15.02 15.87
N VAL A 152 12.27 14.06 15.21
CA VAL A 152 12.88 13.09 14.29
C VAL A 152 12.47 13.44 12.87
N SER A 153 13.42 13.92 12.06
CA SER A 153 13.17 14.38 10.69
C SER A 153 13.76 13.44 9.63
N LEU A 154 13.02 13.22 8.55
CA LEU A 154 13.50 12.54 7.33
C LEU A 154 12.77 13.06 6.09
N ARG A 155 13.26 12.72 4.88
CA ARG A 155 12.59 13.04 3.61
C ARG A 155 11.89 11.80 3.09
N ALA A 156 10.56 11.81 3.09
CA ALA A 156 9.70 10.73 2.61
C ALA A 156 9.24 10.99 1.17
N PHE A 157 9.10 9.94 0.38
CA PHE A 157 8.51 10.07 -0.96
C PHE A 157 7.01 10.38 -0.86
N VAL A 158 6.54 11.21 -1.79
CA VAL A 158 5.13 11.47 -2.05
C VAL A 158 4.69 10.57 -3.21
N VAL A 159 3.69 9.73 -2.98
CA VAL A 159 3.21 8.71 -3.94
C VAL A 159 1.68 8.74 -4.04
N PRO A 160 1.09 8.52 -5.23
CA PRO A 160 -0.35 8.39 -5.37
C PRO A 160 -0.85 7.10 -4.72
N ALA A 161 -2.11 7.09 -4.28
CA ALA A 161 -2.81 5.88 -3.79
C ALA A 161 -3.17 4.90 -4.93
N GLU A 162 -2.15 4.48 -5.67
CA GLU A 162 -2.26 3.58 -6.83
C GLU A 162 -1.38 2.34 -6.64
N SER A 163 -1.69 1.27 -7.40
CA SER A 163 -0.95 0.01 -7.37
C SER A 163 -0.77 -0.48 -5.92
N TYR A 164 0.46 -0.66 -5.44
CA TYR A 164 0.77 -1.07 -4.07
C TYR A 164 0.17 -0.18 -2.97
N PHE A 165 -0.13 1.10 -3.24
CA PHE A 165 -0.63 2.05 -2.24
C PHE A 165 -2.16 2.22 -2.22
N ASP A 166 -2.89 1.49 -3.05
CA ASP A 166 -4.36 1.54 -3.17
C ASP A 166 -5.10 1.42 -1.82
N LYS A 167 -4.61 0.55 -0.94
CA LYS A 167 -5.19 0.22 0.37
C LYS A 167 -4.56 0.98 1.54
N TRP A 168 -3.60 1.84 1.26
CA TRP A 168 -2.94 2.72 2.23
C TRP A 168 -3.27 4.20 2.02
N GLY A 169 -3.95 4.55 0.92
CA GLY A 169 -4.37 5.90 0.62
C GLY A 169 -5.48 6.49 1.50
N PRO A 170 -5.82 7.78 1.31
CA PRO A 170 -6.87 8.47 2.05
C PRO A 170 -8.26 7.92 1.72
N SER A 171 -9.06 7.59 2.73
CA SER A 171 -10.42 7.06 2.55
C SER A 171 -11.42 8.09 2.01
N ASN A 172 -11.17 9.37 2.23
CA ASN A 172 -12.06 10.46 1.85
C ASN A 172 -11.60 11.03 0.51
N MET A 173 -11.97 10.35 -0.58
CA MET A 173 -11.71 10.84 -1.93
C MET A 173 -12.61 12.05 -2.24
N PRO A 174 -12.06 13.20 -2.67
CA PRO A 174 -12.87 14.28 -3.21
C PRO A 174 -13.64 13.79 -4.44
N ALA A 175 -14.85 14.29 -4.63
CA ALA A 175 -15.61 14.03 -5.84
C ALA A 175 -14.80 14.49 -7.06
N ALA A 176 -14.69 13.64 -8.08
CA ALA A 176 -14.04 14.00 -9.34
C ALA A 176 -14.73 15.25 -9.94
N PRO A 177 -14.00 16.17 -10.60
CA PRO A 177 -14.62 17.32 -11.25
C PRO A 177 -15.70 16.87 -12.25
N GLY A 178 -16.97 17.20 -11.97
CA GLY A 178 -18.13 16.76 -12.75
C GLY A 178 -18.94 15.61 -12.15
N ALA A 179 -18.48 14.96 -11.08
CA ALA A 179 -19.28 13.96 -10.36
C ALA A 179 -20.33 14.66 -9.46
N SER A 180 -21.59 14.66 -9.90
CA SER A 180 -22.73 15.02 -9.06
C SER A 180 -22.80 14.10 -7.83
N PRO A 181 -23.15 14.59 -6.62
CA PRO A 181 -23.26 13.73 -5.44
C PRO A 181 -24.37 12.70 -5.63
N SER A 182 -23.97 11.44 -5.86
CA SER A 182 -24.90 10.32 -5.90
C SER A 182 -25.43 10.07 -4.49
N ALA A 183 -26.62 10.60 -4.20
CA ALA A 183 -27.33 10.32 -2.98
C ALA A 183 -27.59 8.81 -2.89
N SER A 184 -27.00 8.14 -1.90
CA SER A 184 -27.35 6.76 -1.57
C SER A 184 -28.80 6.71 -1.08
N ALA A 185 -29.72 6.46 -2.01
CA ALA A 185 -31.11 6.20 -1.71
C ALA A 185 -31.22 4.83 -1.02
N SER A 186 -31.20 4.85 0.32
CA SER A 186 -31.50 3.69 1.15
C SER A 186 -32.90 3.18 0.85
N LYS A 187 -33.00 2.12 0.03
CA LYS A 187 -34.24 1.37 -0.15
C LYS A 187 -34.56 0.57 1.12
N SER A 188 -35.41 1.12 1.98
CA SER A 188 -36.36 0.31 2.76
C SER A 188 -37.55 1.14 3.22
N ALA A 189 -38.67 0.98 2.52
CA ALA A 189 -39.98 1.49 2.92
C ALA A 189 -41.05 0.54 2.40
N SER A 190 -41.35 -0.51 3.17
CA SER A 190 -42.44 -1.44 2.89
C SER A 190 -43.77 -0.84 3.38
N THR A 191 -44.48 -0.11 2.53
CA THR A 191 -45.84 0.34 2.80
C THR A 191 -46.84 -0.73 2.40
N GLY A 192 -47.45 -1.42 3.37
CA GLY A 192 -48.63 -2.22 3.13
C GLY A 192 -49.90 -1.46 3.50
N ALA A 193 -50.87 -1.37 2.59
CA ALA A 193 -52.29 -1.22 2.92
C ALA A 193 -53.22 -1.41 1.69
N ALA A 194 -54.28 -2.22 1.90
CA ALA A 194 -55.62 -2.13 1.30
C ALA A 194 -55.88 -2.41 -0.21
N GLY A 195 -56.95 -3.19 -0.46
CA GLY A 195 -57.92 -2.86 -1.52
C GLY A 195 -58.09 -3.84 -2.69
N GLN A 196 -58.95 -4.86 -2.51
CA GLN A 196 -59.43 -5.82 -3.53
C GLN A 196 -60.96 -5.58 -3.73
N PRO A 197 -61.68 -6.13 -4.75
CA PRO A 197 -61.39 -6.53 -6.14
C PRO A 197 -62.31 -5.81 -7.18
N LYS A 198 -62.13 -6.10 -8.49
CA LYS A 198 -63.22 -6.60 -9.38
C LYS A 198 -62.71 -7.04 -10.77
N THR A 199 -63.15 -8.24 -11.21
CA THR A 199 -63.73 -8.65 -12.53
C THR A 199 -63.31 -7.91 -13.83
N ASP A 200 -63.16 -8.53 -15.02
CA ASP A 200 -63.69 -9.81 -15.53
C ASP A 200 -62.82 -10.47 -16.66
N GLU A 201 -63.34 -11.58 -17.18
CA GLU A 201 -62.86 -12.65 -18.07
C GLU A 201 -62.24 -12.34 -19.47
N SER A 202 -61.36 -13.27 -19.88
CA SER A 202 -61.29 -14.02 -21.16
C SER A 202 -61.34 -13.39 -22.57
N SER A 203 -60.30 -13.77 -23.34
CA SER A 203 -60.35 -14.42 -24.68
C SER A 203 -60.49 -13.64 -26.01
N SER A 204 -59.51 -13.90 -26.89
CA SER A 204 -59.57 -14.15 -28.35
C SER A 204 -60.12 -13.10 -29.34
N GLY A 205 -59.29 -12.79 -30.33
CA GLY A 205 -59.64 -12.20 -31.63
C GLY A 205 -58.41 -12.14 -32.53
N ALA A 206 -58.49 -12.69 -33.75
CA ALA A 206 -57.35 -12.85 -34.67
C ALA A 206 -57.47 -11.92 -35.92
N PRO A 207 -56.97 -12.26 -37.14
CA PRO A 207 -55.95 -11.47 -37.83
C PRO A 207 -56.45 -10.81 -39.15
N ASP A 208 -55.52 -10.18 -39.90
CA ASP A 208 -55.46 -10.03 -41.38
C ASP A 208 -54.13 -9.27 -41.69
N ASP A 209 -53.20 -9.76 -42.53
CA ASP A 209 -53.10 -9.64 -44.00
C ASP A 209 -52.59 -8.26 -44.51
N SER A 210 -51.79 -8.12 -45.59
CA SER A 210 -51.01 -9.08 -46.39
C SER A 210 -49.95 -8.36 -47.26
N GLU A 211 -48.99 -9.11 -47.84
CA GLU A 211 -48.22 -8.81 -49.08
C GLU A 211 -47.41 -7.50 -49.22
N SER A 212 -46.46 -7.32 -50.16
CA SER A 212 -45.48 -8.22 -50.82
C SER A 212 -44.46 -7.33 -51.56
N GLY A 213 -43.18 -7.73 -51.69
CA GLY A 213 -42.17 -6.91 -52.38
C GLY A 213 -40.81 -7.59 -52.51
N SER A 214 -40.47 -8.07 -53.71
CA SER A 214 -39.28 -8.90 -54.00
C SER A 214 -38.30 -8.23 -54.96
N SER A 215 -37.00 -8.34 -54.71
CA SER A 215 -35.91 -8.72 -55.67
C SER A 215 -34.50 -8.42 -55.09
N THR A 216 -33.64 -9.45 -54.85
CA THR A 216 -32.46 -9.89 -55.65
C THR A 216 -31.36 -8.82 -55.87
N ALA A 217 -30.04 -9.06 -55.75
CA ALA A 217 -29.16 -10.23 -55.55
C ALA A 217 -27.89 -9.79 -54.73
N SER A 218 -26.84 -10.55 -54.39
CA SER A 218 -26.24 -11.78 -54.94
C SER A 218 -25.15 -12.37 -54.00
N GLY A 219 -24.81 -13.66 -54.13
CA GLY A 219 -23.43 -14.15 -53.90
C GLY A 219 -23.02 -14.76 -52.54
N SER A 220 -23.15 -16.07 -52.41
CA SER A 220 -22.44 -17.00 -51.48
C SER A 220 -22.40 -18.37 -52.21
N PRO A 221 -21.44 -19.33 -52.01
CA PRO A 221 -20.61 -19.63 -50.82
C PRO A 221 -19.10 -19.83 -51.20
N ALA A 222 -18.17 -20.46 -50.46
CA ALA A 222 -18.18 -21.28 -49.23
C ALA A 222 -16.81 -21.24 -48.50
N ALA A 223 -16.77 -21.65 -47.23
CA ALA A 223 -15.56 -22.18 -46.53
C ALA A 223 -15.44 -23.71 -46.79
N PRO A 224 -14.33 -24.46 -46.49
CA PRO A 224 -13.58 -24.50 -45.21
C PRO A 224 -12.02 -24.64 -45.43
N SER A 225 -11.12 -25.18 -44.58
CA SER A 225 -11.14 -25.79 -43.22
C SER A 225 -9.76 -25.70 -42.53
N ASP A 226 -9.73 -26.05 -41.24
CA ASP A 226 -8.67 -26.67 -40.40
C ASP A 226 -7.24 -26.93 -40.90
N SER A 227 -6.26 -26.64 -40.03
CA SER A 227 -5.58 -27.72 -39.26
C SER A 227 -4.62 -27.24 -38.16
N ALA A 228 -4.35 -28.12 -37.19
CA ALA A 228 -3.60 -27.86 -35.96
C ALA A 228 -2.33 -28.73 -35.83
N SER A 229 -1.39 -28.35 -34.94
CA SER A 229 -0.45 -29.19 -34.16
C SER A 229 0.41 -28.26 -33.25
N GLN A 230 0.59 -28.45 -31.92
CA GLN A 230 1.23 -29.58 -31.19
C GLN A 230 2.73 -29.69 -31.51
N SER A 231 3.73 -29.78 -30.60
CA SER A 231 3.81 -29.92 -29.12
C SER A 231 5.19 -29.42 -28.63
N VAL A 232 5.46 -29.35 -27.32
CA VAL A 232 6.41 -30.23 -26.56
C VAL A 232 6.62 -29.74 -25.11
N ALA A 233 7.02 -30.65 -24.22
CA ALA A 233 7.41 -30.38 -22.83
C ALA A 233 8.76 -31.05 -22.52
N GLY A 234 9.44 -30.54 -21.49
CA GLY A 234 10.51 -31.26 -20.78
C GLY A 234 11.92 -30.68 -20.92
N HIS A 235 12.46 -30.20 -19.80
CA HIS A 235 13.79 -30.54 -19.26
C HIS A 235 13.83 -30.19 -17.76
#